data_AF-A0A9P0Q3K7-F1
#
_entry.id   AF-A0A9P0Q3K7-F1
#
_cell.length_a   1.000
_cell.length_b   1.000
_cell.length_c   1.000
_cell.angle_alpha   90.00
_cell.angle_beta   90.00
_cell.angle_gamma   90.00
#
_symmetry.space_group_name_H-M   'P 1'
#
loop_
_entity.id
_entity.type
_entity.pdbx_description
1 polymer ?
#
loop_
_entity_poly.entity_id
_entity_poly.type
_entity_poly.pdbx_seq_one_letter_code
_entity_poly.pdbx_strand_id
1 'polypeptide(L)'
;MHLLFVVENPKHSDFIKLRTMLISTHMQDLKDVTEDVHYENFRAQCISQISQHARERGKLKRDSAPYESDISETDRLLIQKDEEIRRMQEMLKQMQEKLKVDAQDNGKKHESIIDV
;
A
#
# COMPACT_ATOMS: atom_id res chain seq x y z
N MET A 1 0.69 65.33 12.74
CA MET A 1 1.93 64.62 13.06
C MET A 1 1.59 63.44 13.96
N HIS A 2 1.51 62.25 13.35
CA HIS A 2 1.65 60.90 13.93
C HIS A 2 0.87 60.54 15.21
N LEU A 3 -0.45 60.36 15.07
CA LEU A 3 -1.18 59.32 15.82
C LEU A 3 -0.86 57.96 15.19
N LEU A 4 0.42 57.54 15.24
CA LEU A 4 0.76 56.16 14.98
C LEU A 4 0.41 55.40 16.25
N PHE A 5 -0.75 54.75 16.25
CA PHE A 5 -1.07 53.74 17.24
C PHE A 5 -0.02 52.63 17.09
N VAL A 6 1.05 52.70 17.89
CA VAL A 6 2.20 51.81 17.73
C VAL A 6 1.76 50.42 18.17
N VAL A 7 1.47 49.55 17.20
CA VAL A 7 1.11 48.14 17.39
C VAL A 7 2.21 47.37 18.14
N GLU A 8 3.42 47.91 18.16
CA GLU A 8 4.55 47.36 18.91
C GLU A 8 4.59 47.78 20.39
N ASN A 9 3.70 48.67 20.84
CA ASN A 9 3.64 49.04 22.26
C ASN A 9 2.81 48.01 23.06
N PRO A 10 3.42 47.23 23.96
CA PRO A 10 2.74 46.19 24.73
C PRO A 10 1.67 46.70 25.71
N LYS A 11 1.56 48.02 25.94
CA LYS A 11 0.47 48.65 26.71
C LYS A 11 -0.81 48.86 25.90
N HIS A 12 -0.73 48.78 24.57
CA HIS A 12 -1.84 49.07 23.64
C HIS A 12 -2.15 47.91 22.68
N SER A 13 -1.27 46.92 22.57
CA SER A 13 -1.50 45.73 21.73
C SER A 13 -0.72 44.52 22.25
N ASP A 14 -1.36 43.35 22.24
CA ASP A 14 -0.73 42.07 22.53
C ASP A 14 -0.03 41.46 21.30
N PHE A 15 0.09 42.21 20.20
CA PHE A 15 0.69 41.75 18.94
C PHE A 15 2.07 41.10 19.13
N ILE A 16 2.92 41.70 19.98
CA ILE A 16 4.25 41.14 20.29
C ILE A 16 4.14 39.78 20.98
N LYS A 17 3.20 39.62 21.92
CA LYS A 17 2.96 38.35 22.61
C LYS A 17 2.40 37.29 21.66
N LEU A 18 1.47 37.67 20.79
CA LEU A 18 0.90 36.78 19.78
C LEU A 18 1.98 36.33 18.78
N ARG A 19 2.82 37.24 18.29
CA ARG A 19 3.93 36.93 17.39
C ARG A 19 4.92 35.96 18.03
N THR A 20 5.32 36.22 19.28
CA THR A 20 6.24 35.33 20.00
C THR A 20 5.61 33.97 20.28
N MET A 21 4.34 33.90 20.68
CA MET A 21 3.64 32.63 20.86
C MET A 21 3.60 31.81 19.56
N LEU A 22 3.13 32.43 18.48
CA LEU A 22 2.98 31.76 17.18
C LEU A 22 4.32 31.30 16.63
N ILE A 23 5.36 32.13 16.68
CA ILE A 23 6.64 31.84 16.02
C ILE A 23 7.56 30.98 16.91
N SER A 24 7.66 31.29 18.20
CA SER A 24 8.67 30.67 19.06
C SER A 24 8.23 29.37 19.71
N THR A 25 6.92 29.11 19.83
CA THR A 25 6.42 27.94 20.58
C THR A 25 5.42 27.11 19.81
N HIS A 26 4.44 27.71 19.12
CA HIS A 26 3.30 26.96 18.56
C HIS A 26 3.38 26.71 17.05
N MET A 27 4.41 27.20 16.35
CA MET A 27 4.54 27.01 14.90
C MET A 27 4.72 25.54 14.53
N GLN A 28 5.46 24.78 15.35
CA GLN A 28 5.69 23.37 15.08
C GLN A 28 4.40 22.58 15.27
N ASP A 29 3.74 22.73 16.41
CA ASP A 29 2.44 22.09 16.68
C ASP A 29 1.40 22.40 15.61
N LEU A 30 1.35 23.63 15.09
CA LEU A 30 0.45 23.98 13.99
C LEU A 30 0.77 23.24 12.69
N LYS A 31 2.05 23.04 12.38
CA LYS A 31 2.47 22.23 11.22
C LYS A 31 2.09 20.77 11.44
N ASP A 32 2.38 20.22 12.62
CA ASP A 32 2.14 18.82 12.94
C ASP A 32 0.63 18.51 12.90
N VAL A 33 -0.22 19.38 13.49
CA VAL A 33 -1.68 19.23 13.38
C VAL A 33 -2.16 19.32 11.93
N THR A 34 -1.55 20.20 11.13
CA THR A 34 -1.93 20.32 9.71
C THR A 34 -1.53 19.08 8.91
N GLU A 35 -0.37 18.50 9.20
CA GLU A 35 0.12 17.29 8.54
C GLU A 35 -0.68 16.06 8.98
N ASP A 36 -0.71 15.78 10.29
CA ASP A 36 -1.26 14.55 10.84
C ASP A 36 -2.78 14.48 10.81
N VAL A 37 -3.45 15.63 10.87
CA VAL A 37 -4.92 15.69 10.89
C VAL A 37 -5.44 16.17 9.55
N HIS A 38 -5.12 17.38 9.13
CA HIS A 38 -5.79 17.97 7.97
C HIS A 38 -5.35 17.32 6.65
N TYR A 39 -4.04 17.13 6.46
CA TYR A 39 -3.51 16.56 5.24
C TYR A 39 -3.80 15.06 5.15
N GLU A 40 -3.58 14.30 6.21
CA GLU A 40 -3.90 12.86 6.22
C GLU A 40 -5.39 12.59 6.00
N ASN A 41 -6.29 13.38 6.59
CA ASN A 41 -7.73 13.25 6.32
C ASN A 41 -8.06 13.53 4.85
N PHE A 42 -7.50 14.59 4.28
CA PHE A 42 -7.68 14.90 2.85
C PHE A 42 -7.12 13.78 1.96
N ARG A 43 -5.94 13.24 2.30
CA ARG A 43 -5.31 12.14 1.56
C ARG A 43 -6.16 10.87 1.61
N ALA A 44 -6.68 10.51 2.78
CA ALA A 44 -7.60 9.39 2.93
C ALA A 44 -8.88 9.56 2.10
N GLN A 45 -9.45 10.77 2.06
CA GLN A 45 -10.61 11.08 1.23
C GLN A 45 -10.30 10.97 -0.26
N CYS A 46 -9.15 11.46 -0.72
CA CYS A 46 -8.71 11.33 -2.11
C CYS A 46 -8.55 9.86 -2.53
N ILE A 47 -7.89 9.04 -1.70
CA ILE A 47 -7.71 7.61 -1.97
C ILE A 47 -9.08 6.90 -2.01
N SER A 48 -9.96 7.21 -1.06
CA SER A 48 -11.32 6.66 -1.04
C SER A 48 -12.09 6.99 -2.31
N GLN A 49 -12.07 8.25 -2.76
CA GLN A 49 -12.72 8.67 -4.01
C GLN A 49 -12.15 7.94 -5.24
N ILE A 50 -10.83 7.82 -5.35
CA ILE A 50 -10.19 7.06 -6.44
C ILE A 50 -10.66 5.60 -6.41
N SER A 51 -10.70 4.98 -5.23
CA SER A 51 -11.18 3.60 -5.07
C SER A 51 -12.65 3.43 -5.42
N GLN A 52 -13.48 4.43 -5.11
CA GLN A 52 -14.91 4.45 -5.46
C GLN A 52 -15.09 4.59 -6.97
N HIS A 53 -14.38 5.51 -7.62
CA HIS A 53 -14.41 5.65 -9.07
C HIS A 53 -13.88 4.41 -9.80
N ALA A 54 -12.87 3.73 -9.26
CA ALA A 54 -12.41 2.44 -9.80
C ALA A 54 -13.50 1.37 -9.69
N ARG A 55 -14.22 1.30 -8.55
CA ARG A 55 -15.35 0.38 -8.36
C ARG A 55 -16.56 0.73 -9.23
N GLU A 56 -16.86 2.01 -9.41
CA GLU A 56 -17.95 2.47 -10.28
C GLU A 56 -17.65 2.18 -11.75
N ARG A 57 -16.41 2.40 -12.21
CA ARG A 57 -15.98 1.93 -13.53
C ARG A 57 -16.09 0.41 -13.68
N GLY A 58 -15.79 -0.34 -12.62
CA GLY A 58 -15.99 -1.79 -12.59
C GLY A 58 -17.46 -2.22 -12.62
N LYS A 59 -18.35 -1.48 -11.97
CA LYS A 59 -19.81 -1.74 -11.95
C LYS A 59 -20.48 -1.37 -13.27
N LEU A 60 -20.12 -0.24 -13.87
CA LEU A 60 -20.62 0.16 -15.19
C LEU A 60 -20.17 -0.80 -16.29
N LYS A 61 -18.97 -1.42 -16.17
CA LYS A 61 -18.55 -2.54 -17.04
C LYS A 61 -19.33 -3.83 -16.80
N ARG A 62 -19.86 -4.07 -15.60
CA ARG A 62 -20.61 -5.30 -15.26
C ARG A 62 -22.07 -5.25 -15.70
N ASP A 63 -22.67 -4.07 -15.72
CA ASP A 63 -24.07 -3.90 -16.14
C ASP A 63 -24.23 -3.59 -17.65
N SER A 64 -23.12 -3.42 -18.38
CA SER A 64 -23.10 -3.07 -19.81
C SER A 64 -22.29 -4.07 -20.65
N ALA A 65 -22.65 -5.35 -20.67
CA ALA A 65 -22.60 -6.20 -21.88
C ALA A 65 -22.82 -7.69 -21.57
N PRO A 66 -23.80 -8.34 -22.23
CA PRO A 66 -23.56 -9.64 -22.83
C PRO A 66 -22.64 -9.44 -24.04
N TYR A 67 -21.59 -10.27 -24.16
CA TYR A 67 -20.64 -10.39 -25.27
C TYR A 67 -19.29 -9.65 -25.11
N GLU A 68 -18.28 -10.45 -24.77
CA GLU A 68 -16.93 -10.55 -25.35
C GLU A 68 -16.13 -9.28 -25.69
N SER A 69 -14.85 -9.32 -25.31
CA SER A 69 -13.74 -8.44 -25.74
C SER A 69 -13.47 -7.17 -24.93
N ASP A 70 -13.24 -7.31 -23.62
CA ASP A 70 -12.25 -6.45 -22.95
C ASP A 70 -11.75 -7.03 -21.61
N ILE A 71 -11.15 -8.21 -21.67
CA ILE A 71 -10.31 -8.72 -20.56
C ILE A 71 -9.20 -7.68 -20.40
N SER A 72 -9.24 -6.91 -19.30
CA SER A 72 -8.27 -5.86 -19.01
C SER A 72 -6.86 -6.42 -19.13
N GLU A 73 -5.89 -5.65 -19.64
CA GLU A 73 -4.48 -6.08 -19.69
C GLU A 73 -4.00 -6.59 -18.33
N THR A 74 -4.56 -6.06 -17.24
CA THR A 74 -4.35 -6.53 -15.87
C THR A 74 -4.86 -7.96 -15.63
N ASP A 75 -6.04 -8.31 -16.13
CA ASP A 75 -6.60 -9.66 -16.00
C ASP A 75 -5.82 -10.67 -16.87
N ARG A 76 -5.39 -10.26 -18.07
CA ARG A 76 -4.52 -11.11 -18.92
C ARG A 76 -3.19 -11.41 -18.22
N LEU A 77 -2.58 -10.38 -17.61
CA LEU A 77 -1.33 -10.53 -16.89
C LEU A 77 -1.49 -11.41 -15.64
N LEU A 78 -2.62 -11.31 -14.95
CA LEU A 78 -2.92 -12.13 -13.77
C LEU A 78 -3.06 -13.61 -14.14
N ILE A 79 -3.80 -13.93 -15.20
CA ILE A 79 -3.96 -15.31 -15.71
C ILE A 79 -2.59 -15.91 -16.07
N GLN A 80 -1.74 -15.15 -16.76
CA GLN A 80 -0.41 -15.62 -17.14
C GLN A 80 0.48 -15.92 -15.92
N LYS A 81 0.41 -15.06 -14.89
CA LYS A 81 1.15 -15.27 -13.64
C LYS A 81 0.65 -16.49 -12.88
N ASP A 82 -0.66 -16.70 -12.83
CA ASP A 82 -1.26 -17.87 -12.17
C ASP A 82 -0.87 -19.18 -12.85
N GLU A 83 -0.82 -19.22 -14.19
CA GLU A 83 -0.34 -20.39 -14.94
C GLU A 83 1.13 -20.69 -14.65
N GLU A 84 1.97 -19.65 -14.56
CA GLU A 84 3.39 -19.80 -14.25
C GLU A 84 3.61 -20.30 -12.82
N ILE A 85 2.87 -19.77 -11.85
CA ILE A 85 2.85 -20.26 -10.47
C ILE A 85 2.46 -21.74 -10.43
N ARG A 86 1.43 -22.13 -11.18
CA ARG A 86 0.96 -23.51 -11.22
C ARG A 86 2.00 -24.46 -11.83
N ARG A 87 2.69 -24.06 -12.90
CA ARG A 87 3.80 -24.85 -13.47
C ARG A 87 4.96 -25.01 -12.48
N MET A 88 5.31 -23.95 -11.77
CA MET A 88 6.38 -23.99 -10.77
C MET A 88 6.01 -24.90 -9.59
N GLN A 89 4.75 -24.87 -9.13
CA GLN A 89 4.25 -25.76 -8.08
C GLN A 89 4.35 -27.24 -8.48
N GLU A 90 3.99 -27.58 -9.73
CA GLU A 90 4.09 -28.93 -10.27
C GLU A 90 5.56 -29.41 -10.30
N MET A 91 6.47 -28.55 -10.76
CA MET A 91 7.91 -28.85 -10.83
C MET A 91 8.51 -29.08 -9.44
N LEU A 92 8.19 -28.22 -8.47
CA LEU A 92 8.64 -28.37 -7.09
C LEU A 92 8.12 -29.66 -6.46
N LYS A 93 6.87 -30.02 -6.73
CA LYS A 93 6.29 -31.29 -6.26
C LYS A 93 7.02 -32.50 -6.84
N GLN A 94 7.29 -32.50 -8.15
CA GLN A 94 8.03 -33.58 -8.81
C GLN A 94 9.47 -33.70 -8.27
N MET A 95 10.15 -32.57 -8.03
CA MET A 95 11.47 -32.57 -7.41
C MET A 95 11.46 -33.15 -5.99
N GLN A 96 10.45 -32.78 -5.18
CA GLN A 96 10.29 -33.31 -3.83
C GLN A 96 10.02 -34.82 -3.83
N GLU A 97 9.23 -35.31 -4.78
CA GLU A 97 8.97 -36.74 -4.96
C GLU A 97 10.24 -37.49 -5.38
N LYS A 98 11.00 -36.97 -6.35
CA LYS A 98 12.29 -37.56 -6.75
C LYS A 98 13.27 -37.66 -5.58
N LEU A 99 13.42 -36.62 -4.77
CA LEU A 99 14.27 -36.68 -3.58
C LEU A 99 13.81 -37.74 -2.57
N LYS A 100 12.49 -37.90 -2.36
CA LYS A 100 11.95 -38.93 -1.46
C LYS A 100 12.20 -40.34 -2.01
N VAL A 101 12.02 -40.54 -3.31
CA VAL A 101 12.26 -41.83 -3.98
C VAL A 101 13.74 -42.17 -3.95
N ASP A 102 14.63 -41.21 -4.26
CA ASP A 102 16.08 -41.40 -4.22
C ASP A 102 16.58 -41.68 -2.79
N ALA A 103 16.02 -41.01 -1.78
CA ALA A 103 16.30 -41.30 -0.37
C ALA A 103 15.84 -42.72 0.04
N GLN A 104 14.72 -43.20 -0.51
CA GLN A 104 14.17 -44.52 -0.20
C GLN A 104 14.86 -45.65 -0.99
N ASP A 105 15.36 -45.40 -2.20
CA ASP A 105 16.15 -46.35 -2.99
C ASP A 105 17.58 -46.52 -2.44
N ASN A 106 18.19 -45.42 -1.97
CA ASN A 106 19.53 -45.47 -1.38
C ASN A 106 19.54 -46.18 -0.01
N GLY A 107 18.44 -46.09 0.76
CA GLY A 107 18.26 -46.84 2.01
C GLY A 107 18.10 -48.36 1.80
N LYS A 108 17.33 -48.78 0.78
CA LYS A 108 17.11 -50.21 0.48
C LYS A 108 18.35 -50.92 -0.05
N LYS A 109 19.22 -50.22 -0.80
CA LYS A 109 20.52 -50.76 -1.25
C LYS A 109 21.48 -50.97 -0.09
N HIS A 110 21.46 -50.08 0.91
CA HIS A 110 22.27 -50.25 2.12
C HIS A 110 21.78 -51.42 2.98
N GLU A 111 20.46 -51.61 3.10
CA GLU A 111 19.86 -52.73 3.85
C GLU A 111 20.08 -54.09 3.14
N SER A 112 19.96 -54.13 1.81
CA SER A 112 20.21 -55.33 0.98
C SER A 112 21.67 -55.80 0.94
N ILE A 113 22.65 -54.95 1.27
CA ILE A 113 24.08 -55.31 1.29
C ILE A 113 24.49 -55.91 2.64
N ILE A 114 23.69 -55.74 3.69
CA ILE A 114 23.99 -56.24 5.04
C ILE A 114 23.51 -57.69 5.24
N ASP A 115 22.62 -58.19 4.37
CA ASP A 115 22.14 -59.58 4.39
C ASP A 115 22.79 -60.45 3.28
N VAL A 116 24.11 -60.69 3.37
CA VAL A 116 24.85 -61.83 2.76
C VAL A 116 25.98 -62.22 3.69
#